data_AF-A0A438GAZ5-F1
#
_entry.id   AF-A0A438GAZ5-F1
#
_cell.length_a   1.000
_cell.length_b   1.000
_cell.length_c   1.000
_cell.angle_alpha   90.00
_cell.angle_beta   90.00
_cell.angle_gamma   90.00
#
_symmetry.space_group_name_H-M   'P 1'
#
loop_
_entity.id
_entity.type
_entity.pdbx_description
1 polymer ?
#
loop_
_entity_poly.entity_id
_entity_poly.type
_entity_poly.pdbx_seq_one_letter_code
_entity_poly.pdbx_strand_id
1 'polypeptide(L)'
;MGASPNPPASARDLKGMVLQNRAKRRQWRKRSIRGGTQRRILLKRRAVLEGSRRLRSDGVMRRVRTLKSLVPNGQSMGLDGLFAETAYYIMWLQMRVKVMKTMVNSLSTCD
;
A
#
# COMPACT_ATOMS: atom_id res chain seq x y z
N MET A 1 -37.01 30.97 47.60
CA MET A 1 -38.14 30.56 46.74
C MET A 1 -37.67 29.42 45.83
N GLY A 2 -37.60 28.20 46.36
CA GLY A 2 -37.14 27.03 45.61
C GLY A 2 -38.32 26.37 44.91
N ALA A 3 -38.26 26.24 43.58
CA ALA A 3 -39.26 25.53 42.80
C ALA A 3 -39.14 24.01 43.08
N SER A 4 -40.17 23.46 43.72
CA SER A 4 -40.32 22.02 43.92
C SER A 4 -40.70 21.34 42.59
N PRO A 5 -40.07 20.23 42.17
CA PRO A 5 -40.52 19.49 41.00
C PRO A 5 -41.70 18.61 41.38
N ASN A 6 -42.89 18.92 40.85
CA ASN A 6 -44.08 18.08 40.99
C ASN A 6 -43.83 16.67 40.38
N PRO A 7 -44.27 15.57 41.02
CA PRO A 7 -44.18 14.23 40.44
C PRO A 7 -45.28 14.02 39.37
N PRO A 8 -45.00 13.28 38.28
CA PRO A 8 -45.99 13.07 37.24
C PRO A 8 -47.04 12.05 37.68
N ALA A 9 -48.29 12.46 37.58
CA ALA A 9 -49.46 11.65 37.86
C ALA A 9 -49.73 10.65 36.70
N SER A 10 -49.99 9.39 37.05
CA SER A 10 -50.52 8.30 36.20
C SER A 10 -49.54 7.32 35.51
N ALA A 11 -49.86 6.03 35.62
CA ALA A 11 -49.12 4.91 35.02
C ALA A 11 -49.13 4.90 33.48
N ARG A 12 -50.02 5.69 32.84
CA ARG A 12 -50.08 5.85 31.38
C ARG A 12 -48.90 6.67 30.85
N ASP A 13 -48.43 7.64 31.63
CA ASP A 13 -47.32 8.53 31.25
C ASP A 13 -45.95 7.86 31.36
N LEU A 14 -45.77 6.95 32.33
CA LEU A 14 -44.57 6.12 32.45
C LEU A 14 -44.39 5.20 31.23
N LYS A 15 -45.49 4.62 30.73
CA LYS A 15 -45.47 3.73 29.56
C LYS A 15 -45.07 4.48 28.28
N GLY A 16 -45.58 5.70 28.10
CA GLY A 16 -45.20 6.60 27.00
C GLY A 16 -43.72 6.97 27.03
N MET A 17 -43.19 7.32 28.20
CA MET A 17 -41.78 7.67 28.39
C MET A 17 -40.83 6.49 28.11
N VAL A 18 -41.16 5.28 28.57
CA VAL A 18 -40.37 4.06 28.31
C VAL A 18 -40.33 3.73 26.82
N LEU A 19 -41.46 3.85 26.12
CA LEU A 19 -41.54 3.64 24.67
C LEU A 19 -40.72 4.70 23.91
N GLN A 20 -40.81 5.97 24.31
CA GLN A 20 -40.05 7.06 23.71
C GLN A 20 -38.53 6.89 23.91
N ASN A 21 -38.11 6.45 25.11
CA ASN A 21 -36.70 6.14 25.40
C ASN A 21 -36.20 4.93 24.60
N ARG A 22 -37.03 3.89 24.41
CA ARG A 22 -36.70 2.77 23.51
C ARG A 22 -36.56 3.21 22.06
N ALA A 23 -37.44 4.08 21.57
CA ALA A 23 -37.39 4.62 20.21
C ALA A 23 -36.13 5.47 19.97
N LYS A 24 -35.81 6.39 20.90
CA LYS A 24 -34.57 7.18 20.86
C LYS A 24 -33.35 6.27 20.81
N ARG A 25 -33.23 5.28 21.73
CA ARG A 25 -32.11 4.32 21.74
C ARG A 25 -31.97 3.53 20.43
N ARG A 26 -33.08 3.15 19.78
CA ARG A 26 -33.08 2.49 18.46
C ARG A 26 -32.54 3.42 17.37
N GLN A 27 -32.90 4.70 17.39
CA GLN A 27 -32.39 5.69 16.44
C GLN A 27 -30.89 5.94 16.60
N TRP A 28 -30.39 6.09 17.84
CA TRP A 28 -28.96 6.22 18.14
C TRP A 28 -28.17 5.00 17.65
N ARG A 29 -28.67 3.78 17.88
CA ARG A 29 -28.06 2.55 17.37
C ARG A 29 -27.97 2.53 15.84
N LYS A 30 -29.05 2.91 15.14
CA LYS A 30 -29.05 2.96 13.66
C LYS A 30 -28.02 3.96 13.12
N ARG A 31 -27.85 5.13 13.75
CA ARG A 31 -26.85 6.15 13.36
C ARG A 31 -25.42 5.67 13.62
N SER A 32 -25.18 5.04 14.77
CA SER A 32 -23.88 4.47 15.13
C SER A 32 -23.45 3.36 14.15
N ILE A 33 -24.37 2.46 13.77
CA ILE A 33 -24.08 1.41 12.80
C ILE A 33 -23.76 2.01 11.42
N ARG A 34 -24.55 2.99 10.94
CA ARG A 34 -24.28 3.66 9.65
C ARG A 34 -22.92 4.37 9.65
N GLY A 35 -22.59 5.10 10.72
CA GLY A 35 -21.30 5.77 10.86
C GLY A 35 -20.12 4.80 10.93
N GLY A 36 -20.29 3.67 11.64
CA GLY A 36 -19.29 2.60 11.68
C GLY A 36 -19.06 1.95 10.32
N THR A 37 -20.13 1.67 9.57
CA THR A 37 -20.04 1.09 8.22
C THR A 37 -19.38 2.05 7.24
N GLN A 38 -19.74 3.33 7.25
CA GLN A 38 -19.12 4.35 6.39
C GLN A 38 -17.63 4.50 6.69
N ARG A 39 -17.24 4.56 7.97
CA ARG A 39 -15.84 4.60 8.39
C ARG A 39 -15.08 3.35 7.92
N ARG A 40 -15.67 2.16 8.04
CA ARG A 40 -15.07 0.91 7.56
C ARG A 40 -14.83 0.90 6.05
N ILE A 41 -15.76 1.43 5.26
CA ILE A 41 -15.62 1.55 3.80
C ILE A 41 -14.49 2.53 3.44
N LEU A 42 -14.42 3.69 4.09
CA LEU A 42 -13.36 4.67 3.88
C LEU A 42 -11.96 4.09 4.21
N LEU A 43 -11.84 3.38 5.34
CA LEU A 43 -10.59 2.72 5.73
C LEU A 43 -10.18 1.62 4.74
N LYS A 44 -11.14 0.80 4.27
CA LYS A 44 -10.87 -0.20 3.23
C LYS A 44 -10.38 0.44 1.92
N ARG A 45 -11.03 1.52 1.46
CA ARG A 45 -10.62 2.25 0.25
C ARG A 45 -9.22 2.84 0.39
N ARG A 46 -8.90 3.41 1.56
CA ARG A 46 -7.55 3.94 1.86
C ARG A 46 -6.49 2.84 1.82
N ALA A 47 -6.75 1.69 2.43
CA ALA A 47 -5.82 0.55 2.45
C ALA A 47 -5.53 0.00 1.04
N VAL A 48 -6.53 -0.08 0.15
CA VAL A 48 -6.34 -0.50 -1.25
C VAL A 48 -5.47 0.48 -2.03
N LEU A 49 -5.70 1.79 -1.86
CA LEU A 49 -4.89 2.84 -2.49
C LEU A 49 -3.45 2.84 -1.96
N GLU A 50 -3.25 2.67 -0.66
CA GLU A 50 -1.92 2.54 -0.06
C GLU A 50 -1.21 1.26 -0.50
N GLY A 51 -1.89 0.12 -0.54
CA GLY A 51 -1.34 -1.14 -1.03
C GLY A 51 -0.89 -1.05 -2.49
N SER A 52 -1.70 -0.44 -3.35
CA SER A 52 -1.37 -0.22 -4.77
C SER A 52 -0.14 0.69 -4.95
N ARG A 53 -0.04 1.78 -4.17
CA ARG A 53 1.13 2.66 -4.21
C ARG A 53 2.40 1.98 -3.70
N ARG A 54 2.31 1.21 -2.61
CA ARG A 54 3.45 0.46 -2.05
C ARG A 54 3.97 -0.60 -3.02
N LEU A 55 3.08 -1.28 -3.75
CA LEU A 55 3.48 -2.30 -4.73
C LEU A 55 4.27 -1.68 -5.90
N ARG A 56 3.87 -0.49 -6.35
CA ARG A 56 4.58 0.24 -7.43
C ARG A 56 5.97 0.72 -7.03
N SER A 57 6.11 1.29 -5.82
CA SER A 57 7.42 1.72 -5.32
C SER A 57 8.36 0.54 -5.02
N ASP A 58 7.81 -0.58 -4.52
CA ASP A 58 8.59 -1.80 -4.25
C ASP A 58 9.13 -2.43 -5.54
N GLY A 59 8.37 -2.37 -6.64
CA GLY A 59 8.80 -2.92 -7.94
C GLY A 59 10.09 -2.30 -8.48
N VAL A 60 10.21 -0.97 -8.47
CA VAL A 60 11.43 -0.28 -8.93
C VAL A 60 12.59 -0.57 -7.98
N MET A 61 12.35 -0.53 -6.67
CA MET A 61 13.41 -0.78 -5.70
C MET A 61 13.94 -2.22 -5.77
N ARG A 62 13.06 -3.21 -5.98
CA ARG A 62 13.48 -4.60 -6.24
C ARG A 62 14.35 -4.72 -7.48
N ARG A 63 13.97 -4.08 -8.59
CA ARG A 63 14.76 -4.09 -9.83
C ARG A 63 16.13 -3.43 -9.64
N VAL A 64 16.19 -2.31 -8.93
CA VAL A 64 17.46 -1.64 -8.60
C VAL A 64 18.33 -2.55 -7.72
N ARG A 65 17.77 -3.24 -6.72
CA ARG A 65 18.51 -4.21 -5.90
C ARG A 65 19.09 -5.35 -6.74
N THR A 66 18.29 -5.91 -7.66
CA THR A 66 18.77 -6.92 -8.60
C THR A 66 19.89 -6.36 -9.47
N LEU A 67 19.74 -5.15 -10.02
CA LEU A 67 20.77 -4.53 -10.84
C LEU A 67 22.09 -4.36 -10.06
N LYS A 68 22.02 -3.90 -8.81
CA LYS A 68 23.20 -3.79 -7.92
C LYS A 68 23.92 -5.12 -7.67
N SER A 69 23.21 -6.25 -7.74
CA SER A 69 23.81 -7.59 -7.58
C SER A 69 24.49 -8.12 -8.85
N LEU A 70 24.11 -7.60 -10.02
CA LEU A 70 24.65 -8.03 -11.32
C LEU A 70 25.83 -7.18 -11.78
N VAL A 71 25.87 -5.90 -11.37
CA VAL A 71 26.90 -4.95 -11.79
C VAL A 71 28.08 -5.00 -10.82
N PRO A 72 29.33 -5.05 -11.33
CA PRO A 72 30.52 -4.95 -10.49
C PRO A 72 30.47 -3.72 -9.59
N ASN A 73 30.79 -3.88 -8.30
CA ASN A 73 30.74 -2.79 -7.30
C ASN A 73 29.35 -2.11 -7.16
N GLY A 74 28.27 -2.72 -7.66
CA GLY A 74 26.95 -2.09 -7.71
C GLY A 74 26.33 -1.80 -6.33
N GLN A 75 26.69 -2.54 -5.28
CA GLN A 75 26.14 -2.33 -3.94
C GLN A 75 26.53 -0.97 -3.35
N SER A 76 27.77 -0.54 -3.55
CA SER A 76 28.31 0.74 -3.08
C SER A 76 27.89 1.95 -3.91
N MET A 77 27.27 1.75 -5.08
CA MET A 77 26.92 2.84 -6.00
C MET A 77 25.56 3.49 -5.69
N GLY A 78 25.47 4.81 -5.91
CA GLY A 78 24.21 5.52 -6.07
C GLY A 78 23.53 5.20 -7.41
N LEU A 79 22.32 5.71 -7.65
CA LEU A 79 21.54 5.37 -8.86
C LEU A 79 22.24 5.80 -10.16
N ASP A 80 22.71 7.04 -10.23
CA ASP A 80 23.33 7.57 -11.46
C ASP A 80 24.61 6.80 -11.82
N GLY A 81 25.46 6.57 -10.83
CA GLY A 81 26.67 5.75 -11.00
C GLY A 81 26.34 4.30 -11.37
N LEU A 82 25.31 3.71 -10.75
CA LEU A 82 24.87 2.36 -11.07
C LEU A 82 24.43 2.24 -12.53
N PHE A 83 23.65 3.21 -13.05
CA PHE A 83 23.20 3.17 -14.44
C PHE A 83 24.33 3.42 -15.44
N ALA A 84 25.24 4.35 -15.15
CA ALA A 84 26.42 4.59 -15.98
C ALA A 84 27.33 3.35 -16.05
N GLU A 85 27.65 2.77 -14.89
CA GLU A 85 28.46 1.54 -14.79
C GLU A 85 27.77 0.36 -15.48
N THR A 86 26.44 0.24 -15.36
CA THR A 86 25.65 -0.77 -16.07
C THR A 86 25.84 -0.66 -17.58
N ALA A 87 25.75 0.55 -18.14
CA ALA A 87 25.89 0.77 -19.57
C ALA A 87 27.29 0.38 -20.05
N TYR A 88 28.32 0.77 -19.28
CA TYR A 88 29.71 0.38 -19.56
C TYR A 88 29.89 -1.14 -19.48
N TYR A 89 29.36 -1.79 -18.44
CA TYR A 89 29.49 -3.22 -18.23
C TYR A 89 28.79 -4.04 -19.33
N ILE A 90 27.61 -3.61 -19.79
CA ILE A 90 26.93 -4.22 -20.95
C ILE A 90 27.82 -4.14 -22.19
N MET A 91 28.37 -2.97 -22.50
CA MET A 91 29.25 -2.79 -23.65
C MET A 91 30.49 -3.70 -23.57
N TRP A 92 31.12 -3.77 -22.39
CA TRP A 92 32.27 -4.62 -22.15
C TRP A 92 31.94 -6.11 -22.34
N LEU A 93 30.82 -6.58 -21.79
CA LEU A 93 30.35 -7.96 -21.98
C LEU A 93 30.09 -8.27 -23.45
N GLN A 94 29.43 -7.37 -24.19
CA GLN A 94 29.18 -7.53 -25.62
C GLN A 94 30.47 -7.67 -26.42
N MET A 95 31.46 -6.81 -26.13
CA MET A 95 32.76 -6.84 -26.80
C MET A 95 33.53 -8.12 -26.49
N ARG A 96 33.51 -8.56 -25.22
CA ARG A 96 34.15 -9.82 -24.81
C ARG A 96 33.53 -11.03 -25.51
N VAL A 97 32.21 -11.11 -25.59
CA VAL A 97 31.51 -12.18 -26.32
C VAL A 97 31.84 -12.13 -27.82
N LYS A 98 31.91 -10.93 -28.42
CA LYS A 98 32.28 -10.77 -29.84
C LYS A 98 33.68 -11.31 -30.12
N VAL A 99 34.67 -10.94 -29.31
CA VAL A 99 36.04 -11.45 -29.45
C VAL A 99 36.09 -12.97 -29.33
N MET A 100 35.45 -13.54 -28.29
CA MET A 100 35.42 -15.00 -28.10
C MET A 100 34.78 -15.72 -29.28
N LYS A 101 33.68 -15.18 -29.83
CA LYS A 101 33.04 -15.74 -31.03
C LYS A 101 33.94 -15.67 -32.26
N THR A 102 34.64 -14.56 -32.48
CA THR A 102 35.59 -14.44 -33.59
C THR A 102 36.72 -15.45 -33.45
N MET A 103 37.29 -15.60 -32.25
CA MET A 103 38.34 -16.60 -31.99
C MET A 103 37.86 -18.02 -32.25
N VAL A 104 36.68 -18.40 -31.74
CA VAL A 104 36.11 -19.73 -31.98
C VAL A 104 35.89 -19.95 -33.47
N ASN A 105 35.30 -18.99 -34.19
CA ASN A 105 35.07 -19.13 -35.62
C ASN A 105 36.38 -19.29 -36.39
N SER A 106 37.39 -18.46 -36.12
CA SER A 106 38.71 -18.57 -36.77
C SER A 106 39.38 -19.93 -36.52
N LEU A 107 39.21 -20.52 -35.34
CA LEU A 107 39.76 -21.83 -35.01
C LEU A 107 38.94 -22.97 -35.60
N SER A 108 37.61 -22.85 -35.63
CA SER A 108 36.71 -23.88 -36.17
C SER A 108 36.63 -23.90 -37.70
N THR A 109 37.04 -22.83 -38.39
CA THR A 109 37.14 -22.81 -39.86
C THR A 109 38.48 -23.33 -40.39
N CYS A 110 39.40 -23.72 -39.50
CA CYS A 110 40.69 -24.31 -39.84
C CYS A 110 40.69 -25.86 -39.79
N ASP A 111 39.53 -26.47 -39.53
CA ASP A 111 39.25 -27.91 -39.69
C ASP A 111 38.41 -28.15 -40.95
#